data_AF-A0A969HSL1-F1
#
_entry.id   AF-A0A969HSL1-F1
#
_cell.length_a   1.000
_cell.length_b   1.000
_cell.length_c   1.000
_cell.angle_alpha   90.00
_cell.angle_beta   90.00
_cell.angle_gamma   90.00
#
_symmetry.space_group_name_H-M   'P 1'
#
loop_
_entity.id
_entity.type
_entity.pdbx_description
1 polymer ?
#
loop_
_entity_poly.entity_id
_entity_poly.type
_entity_poly.pdbx_seq_one_letter_code
_entity_poly.pdbx_strand_id
1 'polypeptide(L)'
;MAPYPNVPANRYCQQGAVFDTWRGGGGIEVSGNRNQIGGPTDADRNVMVSLLIQGATINPGVRFFGGSDNIFQNNYIGRDAEGNDVGTCNSGIIADGDDLQLIDNVIVNTGAEALGVFGSPPSLGNITWRGNIIINPADKNGVLFGQNVPDDWKFFDPAVITNIDGTTVTGTAAPGSDCPECVIELFLDNTDDTVETLQSLAVVTATADGTWTATIPAPLQDGEAIRTSSTTTIFDTIAGFGAGTSTDFSADLYGPDGIIEPTPTVDEPPTPRSPRQYDLIPTLQPVPDTPTPTYTTLITVTSTEDPVGAQTQTCYGGPTRPHPAPCAAPSPRPATCPMTSAPC
;
A
#
# COMPACT_ATOMS: atom_id res chain seq x y z
N MET A 1 10.99 -1.72 21.61
CA MET A 1 9.74 -2.06 20.93
C MET A 1 9.28 -3.43 21.43
N ALA A 2 7.98 -3.63 21.68
CA ALA A 2 7.48 -4.99 21.91
C ALA A 2 7.50 -5.72 20.56
N PRO A 3 7.91 -7.00 20.49
CA PRO A 3 7.88 -7.75 19.24
C PRO A 3 6.44 -7.80 18.72
N TYR A 4 6.27 -7.72 17.39
CA TYR A 4 4.97 -7.90 16.76
C TYR A 4 4.31 -9.18 17.30
N PRO A 5 2.99 -9.17 17.55
CA PRO A 5 2.30 -10.37 18.00
C PRO A 5 2.57 -11.48 16.98
N ASN A 6 3.13 -12.60 17.46
CA ASN A 6 3.50 -13.72 16.60
C ASN A 6 2.22 -14.37 16.06
N VAL A 7 1.86 -14.02 14.83
CA VAL A 7 0.69 -14.55 14.15
C VAL A 7 1.09 -15.79 13.35
N PRO A 8 0.43 -16.94 13.56
CA PRO A 8 0.67 -18.12 12.75
C PRO A 8 0.48 -17.82 11.25
N ALA A 9 1.32 -18.40 10.39
CA ALA A 9 1.27 -18.15 8.94
C ALA A 9 -0.12 -18.42 8.34
N ASN A 10 -0.82 -19.45 8.81
CA ASN A 10 -2.19 -19.77 8.38
C ASN A 10 -3.27 -18.77 8.86
N ARG A 11 -2.89 -17.72 9.60
CA ARG A 11 -3.76 -16.63 10.06
C ARG A 11 -3.36 -15.27 9.49
N TYR A 12 -2.31 -15.22 8.68
CA TYR A 12 -1.91 -14.03 7.96
C TYR A 12 -3.00 -13.68 6.94
N CYS A 13 -3.54 -12.46 7.02
CA CYS A 13 -4.48 -11.90 6.04
C CYS A 13 -5.80 -12.66 5.89
N GLN A 14 -6.18 -13.41 6.93
CA GLN A 14 -7.40 -14.20 6.94
C GLN A 14 -8.59 -13.35 7.39
N GLN A 15 -9.49 -13.00 6.46
CA GLN A 15 -10.71 -12.23 6.78
C GLN A 15 -11.57 -12.86 7.89
N GLY A 16 -11.54 -14.19 8.02
CA GLY A 16 -12.30 -14.94 9.01
C GLY A 16 -11.64 -15.06 10.39
N ALA A 17 -10.38 -14.65 10.55
CA ALA A 17 -9.69 -14.77 11.84
C ALA A 17 -10.09 -13.63 12.79
N VAL A 18 -10.57 -13.97 13.99
CA VAL A 18 -11.11 -13.01 14.97
C VAL A 18 -10.07 -12.54 16.00
N PHE A 19 -9.04 -13.34 16.23
CA PHE A 19 -7.93 -13.08 17.15
C PHE A 19 -6.61 -13.47 16.47
N ASP A 20 -5.47 -12.99 16.96
CA ASP A 20 -4.12 -13.38 16.49
C ASP A 20 -4.04 -13.47 14.97
N THR A 21 -4.48 -12.41 14.30
CA THR A 21 -4.46 -12.28 12.85
C THR A 21 -3.99 -10.90 12.47
N TRP A 22 -3.40 -10.80 11.29
CA TRP A 22 -3.13 -9.52 10.65
C TRP A 22 -4.21 -9.29 9.60
N ARG A 23 -4.94 -8.19 9.74
CA ARG A 23 -5.97 -7.77 8.78
C ARG A 23 -5.49 -6.50 8.12
N GLY A 24 -5.29 -6.52 6.81
CA GLY A 24 -4.82 -5.37 6.04
C GLY A 24 -5.56 -4.09 6.41
N GLY A 25 -4.85 -3.21 7.11
CA GLY A 25 -5.26 -1.84 7.32
C GLY A 25 -4.75 -0.93 6.22
N GLY A 26 -5.49 0.14 5.89
CA GLY A 26 -4.95 1.23 5.08
C GLY A 26 -3.90 1.94 5.92
N GLY A 27 -2.63 1.85 5.51
CA GLY A 27 -1.53 2.50 6.24
C GLY A 27 -1.60 3.99 6.01
N ILE A 28 -1.55 4.39 4.74
CA ILE A 28 -1.68 5.78 4.31
C ILE A 28 -2.70 5.86 3.18
N GLU A 29 -3.70 6.72 3.37
CA GLU A 29 -4.66 7.09 2.32
C GLU A 29 -4.45 8.55 1.97
N VAL A 30 -4.21 8.82 0.68
CA VAL A 30 -3.85 10.13 0.17
C VAL A 30 -4.94 10.62 -0.76
N SER A 31 -5.37 11.86 -0.57
CA SER A 31 -6.29 12.54 -1.47
C SER A 31 -5.83 13.97 -1.70
N GLY A 32 -6.18 14.52 -2.86
CA GLY A 32 -5.74 15.85 -3.27
C GLY A 32 -4.33 15.87 -3.84
N ASN A 33 -3.75 17.06 -3.92
CA ASN A 33 -2.56 17.32 -4.74
C ASN A 33 -1.39 17.79 -3.87
N ARG A 34 -0.16 17.60 -4.36
CA ARG A 34 1.07 18.15 -3.73
C ARG A 34 1.32 17.65 -2.33
N ASN A 35 0.99 16.38 -2.10
CA ASN A 35 1.37 15.67 -0.88
C ASN A 35 2.78 15.09 -1.06
N GLN A 36 3.59 15.16 -0.01
CA GLN A 36 4.85 14.46 0.09
C GLN A 36 4.81 13.53 1.30
N ILE A 37 5.13 12.26 1.08
CA ILE A 37 5.17 11.22 2.11
C ILE A 37 6.53 10.55 2.06
N GLY A 38 7.26 10.70 3.16
CA GLY A 38 8.67 10.36 3.24
C GLY A 38 9.55 11.50 2.71
N GLY A 39 10.75 11.16 2.28
CA GLY A 39 11.73 12.14 1.82
C GLY A 39 13.01 11.50 1.32
N PRO A 40 13.99 12.29 0.88
CA PRO A 40 15.15 11.77 0.17
C PRO A 40 16.15 11.04 1.06
N THR A 41 15.95 11.02 2.39
CA THR A 41 16.90 10.41 3.33
C THR A 41 16.25 9.37 4.22
N ASP A 42 17.06 8.46 4.78
CA ASP A 42 16.59 7.46 5.75
C ASP A 42 15.94 8.07 6.99
N ALA A 43 16.27 9.33 7.33
CA ALA A 43 15.65 10.04 8.44
C ALA A 43 14.20 10.45 8.15
N ASP A 44 13.82 10.56 6.87
CA ASP A 44 12.47 10.93 6.44
C ASP A 44 11.57 9.70 6.22
N ARG A 45 12.14 8.50 6.28
CA ARG A 45 11.48 7.22 5.97
C ARG A 45 10.32 6.96 6.92
N ASN A 46 9.13 6.72 6.35
CA ASN A 46 8.05 6.07 7.10
C ASN A 46 8.25 4.56 7.09
N VAL A 47 7.95 3.91 8.21
CA VAL A 47 8.01 2.45 8.36
C VAL A 47 6.61 1.94 8.63
N MET A 48 6.09 1.12 7.72
CA MET A 48 4.74 0.56 7.79
C MET A 48 4.83 -0.95 7.68
N VAL A 49 4.42 -1.65 8.73
CA VAL A 49 4.31 -3.11 8.73
C VAL A 49 3.01 -3.52 9.35
N SER A 50 2.55 -4.74 9.03
CA SER A 50 1.55 -5.40 9.89
C SER A 50 0.30 -4.54 10.15
N LEU A 51 -0.16 -3.84 9.12
CA LEU A 51 -1.26 -2.90 9.25
C LEU A 51 -2.49 -3.72 9.64
N LEU A 52 -2.93 -3.56 10.89
CA LEU A 52 -4.09 -4.21 11.50
C LEU A 52 -5.23 -3.19 11.59
N ILE A 53 -6.20 -3.23 10.67
CA ILE A 53 -7.49 -2.60 10.94
C ILE A 53 -8.44 -3.65 11.55
N GLN A 54 -8.99 -3.35 12.73
CA GLN A 54 -10.20 -4.01 13.20
C GLN A 54 -11.35 -3.64 12.25
N GLY A 55 -11.60 -4.48 11.26
CA GLY A 55 -12.59 -4.24 10.21
C GLY A 55 -12.56 -5.33 9.13
N ALA A 56 -13.56 -5.34 8.25
CA ALA A 56 -13.73 -6.36 7.21
C ALA A 56 -13.06 -6.00 5.87
N THR A 57 -12.52 -4.80 5.72
CA THR A 57 -11.95 -4.32 4.46
C THR A 57 -10.44 -4.54 4.44
N ILE A 58 -9.97 -5.37 3.51
CA ILE A 58 -8.54 -5.52 3.25
C ILE A 58 -8.09 -4.31 2.40
N ASN A 59 -7.42 -3.35 3.02
CA ASN A 59 -6.88 -2.18 2.31
C ASN A 59 -5.40 -2.40 1.93
N PRO A 60 -4.90 -1.75 0.86
CA PRO A 60 -3.48 -1.76 0.52
C PRO A 60 -2.65 -1.04 1.59
N GLY A 61 -1.33 -1.24 1.57
CA GLY A 61 -0.42 -0.52 2.46
C GLY A 61 -0.53 1.00 2.31
N VAL A 62 -0.51 1.46 1.06
CA VAL A 62 -0.70 2.87 0.69
C VAL A 62 -1.72 2.96 -0.44
N ARG A 63 -2.57 3.98 -0.40
CA ARG A 63 -3.52 4.26 -1.49
C ARG A 63 -3.58 5.74 -1.82
N PHE A 64 -3.44 6.06 -3.09
CA PHE A 64 -3.80 7.35 -3.67
C PHE A 64 -5.24 7.27 -4.19
N PHE A 65 -6.04 8.31 -3.92
CA PHE A 65 -7.42 8.46 -4.38
C PHE A 65 -7.50 9.64 -5.35
N GLY A 66 -6.79 9.52 -6.47
CA GLY A 66 -6.62 10.59 -7.42
C GLY A 66 -5.80 11.75 -6.87
N GLY A 67 -5.94 12.89 -7.55
CA GLY A 67 -5.13 14.08 -7.30
C GLY A 67 -3.83 14.06 -8.09
N SER A 68 -3.03 15.11 -7.95
CA SER A 68 -1.85 15.33 -8.78
C SER A 68 -0.60 15.78 -8.03
N ASP A 69 0.57 15.58 -8.63
CA ASP A 69 1.86 16.08 -8.14
C ASP A 69 2.17 15.56 -6.73
N ASN A 70 1.93 14.27 -6.51
CA ASN A 70 2.17 13.63 -5.22
C ASN A 70 3.50 12.87 -5.24
N ILE A 71 4.21 12.84 -4.11
CA ILE A 71 5.48 12.14 -3.98
C ILE A 71 5.40 11.18 -2.80
N PHE A 72 5.76 9.92 -3.05
CA PHE A 72 5.90 8.86 -2.07
C PHE A 72 7.31 8.29 -2.18
N GLN A 73 8.20 8.71 -1.28
CA GLN A 73 9.63 8.44 -1.41
C GLN A 73 10.26 7.83 -0.16
N ASN A 74 11.13 6.84 -0.38
CA ASN A 74 12.01 6.24 0.62
C ASN A 74 11.27 5.66 1.83
N ASN A 75 10.13 5.02 1.62
CA ASN A 75 9.35 4.40 2.70
C ASN A 75 9.56 2.88 2.74
N TYR A 76 9.35 2.28 3.91
CA TYR A 76 9.24 0.83 4.07
C TYR A 76 7.78 0.42 4.18
N ILE A 77 7.39 -0.54 3.34
CA ILE A 77 6.09 -1.18 3.31
C ILE A 77 6.31 -2.67 3.48
N GLY A 78 5.93 -3.20 4.64
CA GLY A 78 6.15 -4.60 5.02
C GLY A 78 7.50 -4.87 5.69
N ARG A 79 8.45 -3.93 5.73
CA ARG A 79 9.73 -4.06 6.45
C ARG A 79 9.74 -3.26 7.74
N ASP A 80 10.15 -3.86 8.86
CA ASP A 80 10.18 -3.18 10.16
C ASP A 80 11.41 -2.28 10.34
N ALA A 81 11.48 -1.56 11.48
CA ALA A 81 12.56 -0.63 11.78
C ALA A 81 13.90 -1.33 12.03
N GLU A 82 13.87 -2.61 12.38
CA GLU A 82 15.04 -3.48 12.53
C GLU A 82 15.47 -4.11 11.20
N GLY A 83 14.72 -3.89 10.11
CA GLY A 83 15.00 -4.40 8.78
C GLY A 83 14.48 -5.81 8.52
N ASN A 84 13.64 -6.36 9.40
CA ASN A 84 13.03 -7.67 9.16
C ASN A 84 11.89 -7.53 8.15
N ASP A 85 11.79 -8.49 7.24
CA ASP A 85 10.70 -8.58 6.27
C ASP A 85 9.49 -9.27 6.88
N VAL A 86 8.44 -8.48 7.04
CA VAL A 86 7.26 -8.85 7.80
C VAL A 86 6.05 -9.05 6.88
N GLY A 87 5.82 -8.10 5.98
CA GLY A 87 4.79 -8.14 4.95
C GLY A 87 3.57 -7.24 5.17
N THR A 88 2.70 -7.24 4.17
CA THR A 88 1.37 -6.59 4.20
C THR A 88 0.30 -7.56 3.69
N CYS A 89 -0.97 -7.25 3.93
CA CYS A 89 -2.06 -8.19 3.65
C CYS A 89 -2.80 -8.03 2.32
N ASN A 90 -2.36 -7.08 1.50
CA ASN A 90 -2.91 -6.80 0.19
C ASN A 90 -1.80 -6.18 -0.67
N SER A 91 -2.17 -5.33 -1.61
CA SER A 91 -1.24 -4.53 -2.39
C SER A 91 -0.30 -3.71 -1.51
N GLY A 92 0.94 -3.52 -1.95
CA GLY A 92 1.87 -2.59 -1.32
C GLY A 92 1.40 -1.14 -1.47
N ILE A 93 1.37 -0.65 -2.71
CA ILE A 93 0.91 0.70 -3.07
C ILE A 93 -0.16 0.59 -4.16
N ILE A 94 -1.29 1.27 -3.98
CA ILE A 94 -2.27 1.54 -5.04
C ILE A 94 -2.12 2.99 -5.48
N ALA A 95 -1.74 3.16 -6.74
CA ALA A 95 -1.57 4.41 -7.43
C ALA A 95 -2.82 4.72 -8.29
N ASP A 96 -3.46 5.85 -8.01
CA ASP A 96 -4.55 6.44 -8.80
C ASP A 96 -4.36 7.96 -8.72
N GLY A 97 -4.27 8.62 -9.86
CA GLY A 97 -3.95 10.04 -9.97
C GLY A 97 -3.03 10.37 -11.13
N ASP A 98 -2.59 11.62 -11.16
CA ASP A 98 -1.71 12.18 -12.18
C ASP A 98 -0.40 12.68 -11.55
N ASP A 99 0.69 12.76 -12.31
CA ASP A 99 1.99 13.26 -11.84
C ASP A 99 2.42 12.66 -10.47
N LEU A 100 2.27 11.34 -10.30
CA LEU A 100 2.60 10.64 -9.05
C LEU A 100 4.00 10.03 -9.13
N GLN A 101 4.83 10.31 -8.12
CA GLN A 101 6.18 9.79 -8.04
C GLN A 101 6.31 8.78 -6.88
N LEU A 102 6.61 7.54 -7.19
CA LEU A 102 6.87 6.45 -6.25
C LEU A 102 8.37 6.11 -6.30
N ILE A 103 9.16 6.62 -5.38
CA ILE A 103 10.62 6.65 -5.52
C ILE A 103 11.32 5.95 -4.35
N ASP A 104 12.29 5.06 -4.62
CA ASP A 104 13.18 4.46 -3.61
C ASP A 104 12.46 3.75 -2.43
N ASN A 105 11.23 3.28 -2.63
CA ASN A 105 10.48 2.58 -1.57
C ASN A 105 10.89 1.11 -1.51
N VAL A 106 10.82 0.50 -0.33
CA VAL A 106 10.98 -0.95 -0.17
C VAL A 106 9.63 -1.56 0.16
N ILE A 107 9.20 -2.52 -0.64
CA ILE A 107 7.89 -3.16 -0.61
C ILE A 107 8.11 -4.67 -0.53
N VAL A 108 7.78 -5.29 0.59
CA VAL A 108 8.11 -6.71 0.85
C VAL A 108 6.89 -7.51 1.23
N ASN A 109 6.87 -8.79 0.83
CA ASN A 109 5.91 -9.82 1.27
C ASN A 109 4.46 -9.31 1.23
N THR A 110 4.04 -8.73 0.10
CA THR A 110 2.68 -8.24 -0.08
C THR A 110 1.72 -9.40 -0.28
N GLY A 111 0.51 -9.31 0.29
CA GLY A 111 -0.52 -10.34 0.14
C GLY A 111 -1.17 -10.37 -1.25
N ALA A 112 -0.84 -9.41 -2.11
CA ALA A 112 -1.22 -9.32 -3.52
C ALA A 112 -0.05 -8.68 -4.31
N GLU A 113 -0.31 -7.78 -5.24
CA GLU A 113 0.71 -7.04 -6.01
C GLU A 113 1.56 -6.08 -5.16
N ALA A 114 2.78 -5.76 -5.59
CA ALA A 114 3.56 -4.75 -4.90
C ALA A 114 3.07 -3.34 -5.25
N LEU A 115 2.81 -3.11 -6.53
CA LEU A 115 2.32 -1.85 -7.09
C LEU A 115 1.04 -2.12 -7.89
N GLY A 116 -0.02 -1.40 -7.60
CA GLY A 116 -1.26 -1.45 -8.36
C GLY A 116 -1.55 -0.10 -8.99
N VAL A 117 -1.74 -0.05 -10.31
CA VAL A 117 -2.17 1.16 -11.02
C VAL A 117 -3.65 1.05 -11.33
N PHE A 118 -4.44 1.95 -10.77
CA PHE A 118 -5.88 1.98 -10.91
C PHE A 118 -6.35 3.38 -11.31
N GLY A 119 -7.56 3.45 -11.85
CA GLY A 119 -8.15 4.70 -12.34
C GLY A 119 -8.36 4.68 -13.85
N SER A 120 -8.64 5.83 -14.42
CA SER A 120 -8.86 6.02 -15.86
C SER A 120 -8.50 7.44 -16.28
N PRO A 121 -8.06 7.67 -17.53
CA PRO A 121 -7.95 9.02 -18.07
C PRO A 121 -9.27 9.82 -17.95
N PRO A 122 -9.19 11.15 -17.84
CA PRO A 122 -7.98 11.97 -17.85
C PRO A 122 -7.31 12.12 -16.48
N SER A 123 -7.86 11.51 -15.41
CA SER A 123 -7.33 11.67 -14.04
C SER A 123 -6.19 10.72 -13.71
N LEU A 124 -5.82 9.85 -14.64
CA LEU A 124 -4.73 8.89 -14.54
C LEU A 124 -3.65 9.27 -15.57
N GLY A 125 -2.44 9.56 -15.11
CA GLY A 125 -1.32 9.96 -15.97
C GLY A 125 0.01 10.08 -15.22
N ASN A 126 1.12 10.11 -15.96
CA ASN A 126 2.45 10.49 -15.48
C ASN A 126 2.86 9.87 -14.13
N ILE A 127 2.59 8.57 -13.96
CA ILE A 127 3.00 7.85 -12.75
C ILE A 127 4.41 7.33 -12.99
N THR A 128 5.37 7.89 -12.25
CA THR A 128 6.75 7.44 -12.23
C THR A 128 6.96 6.49 -11.07
N TRP A 129 7.53 5.32 -11.32
CA TRP A 129 8.21 4.53 -10.30
C TRP A 129 9.69 4.35 -10.64
N ARG A 130 10.56 4.61 -9.66
CA ARG A 130 12.03 4.53 -9.84
C ARG A 130 12.70 4.07 -8.55
N GLY A 131 13.70 3.20 -8.66
CA GLY A 131 14.51 2.77 -7.52
C GLY A 131 13.76 1.98 -6.44
N ASN A 132 12.49 1.63 -6.65
CA ASN A 132 11.74 0.84 -5.68
C ASN A 132 12.28 -0.59 -5.65
N ILE A 133 12.32 -1.16 -4.44
CA ILE A 133 12.73 -2.52 -4.17
C ILE A 133 11.50 -3.34 -3.83
N ILE A 134 11.18 -4.32 -4.66
CA ILE A 134 10.06 -5.23 -4.50
C ILE A 134 10.61 -6.63 -4.19
N ILE A 135 10.11 -7.23 -3.11
CA ILE A 135 10.58 -8.54 -2.62
C ILE A 135 9.38 -9.42 -2.31
N ASN A 136 9.32 -10.60 -2.92
CA ASN A 136 8.32 -11.66 -2.71
C ASN A 136 6.86 -11.17 -2.69
N PRO A 137 6.37 -10.42 -3.69
CA PRO A 137 4.94 -10.16 -3.80
C PRO A 137 4.16 -11.47 -4.05
N ALA A 138 2.97 -11.61 -3.48
CA ALA A 138 2.13 -12.78 -3.72
C ALA A 138 1.58 -12.84 -5.16
N ASP A 139 1.33 -11.68 -5.78
CA ASP A 139 1.15 -11.60 -7.23
C ASP A 139 2.52 -11.49 -7.90
N LYS A 140 2.86 -12.51 -8.70
CA LYS A 140 4.17 -12.67 -9.32
C LYS A 140 4.50 -11.61 -10.38
N ASN A 141 3.55 -10.78 -10.80
CA ASN A 141 3.80 -9.77 -11.83
C ASN A 141 4.44 -8.47 -11.29
N GLY A 142 4.51 -8.28 -9.97
CA GLY A 142 5.08 -7.07 -9.34
C GLY A 142 4.17 -5.84 -9.46
N VAL A 143 3.79 -5.47 -10.69
CA VAL A 143 2.79 -4.43 -11.00
C VAL A 143 1.48 -5.08 -11.48
N LEU A 144 0.35 -4.54 -11.01
CA LEU A 144 -0.98 -4.87 -11.52
C LEU A 144 -1.64 -3.63 -12.11
N PHE A 145 -2.06 -3.71 -13.37
CA PHE A 145 -2.90 -2.68 -13.98
C PHE A 145 -4.38 -3.02 -13.85
N GLY A 146 -5.13 -2.09 -13.25
CA GLY A 146 -6.57 -2.20 -13.09
C GLY A 146 -7.32 -2.22 -14.42
N GLN A 147 -8.54 -2.76 -14.40
CA GLN A 147 -9.36 -2.97 -15.60
C GLN A 147 -9.55 -1.70 -16.46
N ASN A 148 -9.58 -0.51 -15.84
CA ASN A 148 -9.87 0.76 -16.48
C ASN A 148 -8.61 1.48 -17.00
N VAL A 149 -7.42 0.96 -16.72
CA VAL A 149 -6.19 1.48 -17.31
C VAL A 149 -6.21 1.16 -18.81
N PRO A 150 -5.93 2.12 -19.71
CA PRO A 150 -5.85 1.87 -21.15
C PRO A 150 -4.89 0.75 -21.53
N ASP A 151 -5.28 -0.03 -22.54
CA ASP A 151 -4.50 -1.15 -23.06
C ASP A 151 -3.13 -0.70 -23.60
N ASP A 152 -3.06 0.50 -24.18
CA ASP A 152 -1.80 1.09 -24.67
C ASP A 152 -0.74 1.21 -23.57
N TRP A 153 -1.14 1.41 -22.29
CA TRP A 153 -0.19 1.41 -21.17
C TRP A 153 0.01 -0.01 -20.61
N LYS A 154 -1.08 -0.77 -20.43
CA LYS A 154 -1.01 -2.15 -19.89
C LYS A 154 -0.08 -3.06 -20.68
N PHE A 155 -0.03 -2.88 -22.00
CA PHE A 155 0.71 -3.74 -22.92
C PHE A 155 1.92 -3.04 -23.53
N PHE A 156 2.34 -1.90 -22.97
CA PHE A 156 3.59 -1.27 -23.38
C PHE A 156 4.75 -2.00 -22.73
N ASP A 157 5.52 -2.72 -23.54
CA ASP A 157 6.66 -3.50 -23.09
C ASP A 157 7.86 -2.59 -22.77
N PRO A 158 8.55 -2.81 -21.64
CA PRO A 158 9.78 -2.10 -21.30
C PRO A 158 10.92 -2.41 -22.29
N ALA A 159 12.01 -1.66 -22.21
CA ALA A 159 13.17 -1.89 -23.06
C ALA A 159 13.79 -3.27 -22.82
N VAL A 160 14.25 -3.94 -23.89
CA VAL A 160 14.81 -5.29 -23.84
C VAL A 160 16.33 -5.26 -23.78
N ILE A 161 16.92 -6.22 -23.08
CA ILE A 161 18.37 -6.43 -23.05
C ILE A 161 18.79 -7.28 -24.24
N THR A 162 19.80 -6.83 -24.97
CA THR A 162 20.34 -7.54 -26.14
C THR A 162 21.67 -8.25 -25.87
N ASN A 163 22.45 -7.77 -24.90
CA ASN A 163 23.72 -8.40 -24.52
C ASN A 163 24.15 -7.96 -23.11
N ILE A 164 24.69 -8.91 -22.35
CA ILE A 164 25.35 -8.69 -21.05
C ILE A 164 26.78 -9.23 -21.16
N ASP A 165 27.77 -8.35 -21.09
CA ASP A 165 29.20 -8.71 -21.12
C ASP A 165 29.90 -8.13 -19.88
N GLY A 166 30.13 -9.00 -18.89
CA GLY A 166 30.66 -8.61 -17.58
C GLY A 166 29.72 -7.60 -16.89
N THR A 167 30.17 -6.35 -16.79
CA THR A 167 29.37 -5.24 -16.22
C THR A 167 28.69 -4.37 -17.28
N THR A 168 28.92 -4.60 -18.56
CA THR A 168 28.32 -3.81 -19.64
C THR A 168 27.02 -4.47 -20.09
N VAL A 169 25.92 -3.72 -20.00
CA VAL A 169 24.60 -4.16 -20.45
C VAL A 169 24.16 -3.27 -21.60
N THR A 170 23.69 -3.87 -22.68
CA THR A 170 23.18 -3.15 -23.85
C THR A 170 21.78 -3.60 -24.17
N GLY A 171 20.99 -2.72 -24.75
CA GLY A 171 19.63 -3.04 -25.14
C GLY A 171 19.03 -2.05 -26.13
N THR A 172 17.75 -2.28 -26.40
CA THR A 172 16.92 -1.49 -27.33
C THR A 172 15.49 -1.41 -26.81
N ALA A 173 14.63 -0.60 -27.43
CA ALA A 173 13.19 -0.66 -27.20
C ALA A 173 12.62 -2.05 -27.54
N ALA A 174 11.59 -2.48 -26.80
CA ALA A 174 10.88 -3.70 -27.14
C ALA A 174 10.17 -3.58 -28.50
N PRO A 175 10.08 -4.68 -29.27
CA PRO A 175 9.32 -4.68 -30.51
C PRO A 175 7.86 -4.23 -30.30
N GLY A 176 7.45 -3.17 -30.99
CA GLY A 176 6.08 -2.63 -30.88
C GLY A 176 5.86 -1.64 -29.74
N SER A 177 6.87 -1.40 -28.91
CA SER A 177 6.85 -0.46 -27.79
C SER A 177 8.02 0.53 -27.92
N ASP A 178 8.05 1.25 -29.05
CA ASP A 178 9.11 2.21 -29.36
C ASP A 178 9.18 3.28 -28.27
N CYS A 179 10.33 3.36 -27.59
CA CYS A 179 10.54 4.24 -26.45
C CYS A 179 11.81 5.10 -26.65
N PRO A 180 11.82 6.00 -27.65
CA PRO A 180 12.97 6.86 -27.90
C PRO A 180 13.19 7.79 -26.69
N GLU A 181 14.45 7.99 -26.31
CA GLU A 181 14.84 8.87 -25.20
C GLU A 181 14.25 8.49 -23.83
N CYS A 182 13.64 7.32 -23.69
CA CYS A 182 13.12 6.85 -22.41
C CYS A 182 14.22 6.62 -21.38
N VAL A 183 13.89 6.82 -20.11
CA VAL A 183 14.76 6.42 -18.99
C VAL A 183 14.56 4.94 -18.75
N ILE A 184 15.62 4.15 -18.89
CA ILE A 184 15.65 2.72 -18.65
C ILE A 184 16.29 2.47 -17.29
N GLU A 185 15.63 1.70 -16.44
CA GLU A 185 16.18 1.24 -15.17
C GLU A 185 16.35 -0.27 -15.20
N LEU A 186 17.52 -0.72 -14.74
CA LEU A 186 17.91 -2.12 -14.66
C LEU A 186 17.81 -2.53 -13.19
N PHE A 187 17.04 -3.57 -12.92
CA PHE A 187 16.88 -4.12 -11.58
C PHE A 187 17.50 -5.50 -11.49
N LEU A 188 18.19 -5.76 -10.38
CA LEU A 188 18.57 -7.11 -9.99
C LEU A 188 17.31 -7.89 -9.63
N ASP A 189 17.20 -9.07 -10.16
CA ASP A 189 16.18 -10.06 -9.82
C ASP A 189 16.90 -11.40 -9.58
N ASN A 190 16.26 -12.29 -8.84
CA ASN A 190 16.73 -13.67 -8.74
C ASN A 190 16.20 -14.46 -9.97
N THR A 191 16.51 -15.76 -10.06
CA THR A 191 16.08 -16.60 -11.18
C THR A 191 14.76 -17.33 -10.97
N ASP A 192 13.92 -16.90 -10.03
CA ASP A 192 12.60 -17.47 -9.82
C ASP A 192 11.51 -16.78 -10.65
N ASP A 193 10.29 -17.32 -10.63
CA ASP A 193 9.17 -16.85 -11.45
C ASP A 193 8.37 -15.70 -10.84
N THR A 194 8.85 -15.13 -9.73
CA THR A 194 8.32 -13.91 -9.10
C THR A 194 9.09 -12.72 -9.63
N VAL A 195 8.39 -11.70 -10.13
CA VAL A 195 9.02 -10.44 -10.50
C VAL A 195 9.44 -9.71 -9.23
N GLU A 196 10.75 -9.58 -9.05
CA GLU A 196 11.36 -8.80 -7.98
C GLU A 196 12.24 -7.67 -8.53
N THR A 197 12.56 -6.71 -7.68
CA THR A 197 13.49 -5.62 -7.98
C THR A 197 14.47 -5.46 -6.82
N LEU A 198 15.20 -6.53 -6.51
CA LEU A 198 16.06 -6.68 -5.33
C LEU A 198 17.08 -5.55 -5.17
N GLN A 199 17.50 -4.93 -6.28
CA GLN A 199 18.36 -3.76 -6.30
C GLN A 199 18.19 -2.96 -7.60
N SER A 200 18.17 -1.63 -7.54
CA SER A 200 18.41 -0.79 -8.73
C SER A 200 19.91 -0.81 -9.09
N LEU A 201 20.25 -1.37 -10.24
CA LEU A 201 21.63 -1.57 -10.70
C LEU A 201 22.15 -0.38 -11.52
N ALA A 202 21.31 0.14 -12.41
CA ALA A 202 21.66 1.26 -13.28
C ALA A 202 20.43 1.98 -13.79
N VAL A 203 20.57 3.29 -14.02
CA VAL A 203 19.58 4.12 -14.71
C VAL A 203 20.28 4.80 -15.88
N VAL A 204 19.73 4.65 -17.08
CA VAL A 204 20.30 5.20 -18.32
C VAL A 204 19.20 5.82 -19.17
N THR A 205 19.53 6.78 -20.03
CA THR A 205 18.60 7.31 -21.03
C THR A 205 18.90 6.66 -22.38
N ALA A 206 17.86 6.12 -23.03
CA ALA A 206 17.97 5.63 -24.39
C ALA A 206 18.31 6.75 -25.37
N THR A 207 18.90 6.37 -26.50
CA THR A 207 19.09 7.30 -27.62
C THR A 207 17.77 7.58 -28.34
N ALA A 208 17.80 8.50 -29.29
CA ALA A 208 16.65 8.77 -30.16
C ALA A 208 16.20 7.56 -30.99
N ASP A 209 17.09 6.59 -31.21
CA ASP A 209 16.78 5.32 -31.90
C ASP A 209 16.34 4.21 -30.93
N GLY A 210 16.15 4.52 -29.64
CA GLY A 210 15.75 3.55 -28.62
C GLY A 210 16.85 2.61 -28.12
N THR A 211 18.08 2.70 -28.66
CA THR A 211 19.23 1.91 -28.19
C THR A 211 19.85 2.51 -26.94
N TRP A 212 20.44 1.68 -26.08
CA TRP A 212 21.05 2.12 -24.83
C TRP A 212 22.21 1.23 -24.38
N THR A 213 23.06 1.77 -23.50
CA THR A 213 24.18 1.04 -22.88
C THR A 213 24.33 1.50 -21.43
N ALA A 214 24.30 0.56 -20.50
CA ALA A 214 24.46 0.79 -19.08
C ALA A 214 25.68 0.03 -18.55
N THR A 215 26.19 0.48 -17.39
CA THR A 215 27.20 -0.25 -16.63
C THR A 215 26.62 -0.57 -15.26
N ILE A 216 26.56 -1.87 -14.92
CA ILE A 216 26.13 -2.34 -13.62
C ILE A 216 27.31 -2.43 -12.62
N PRO A 217 27.08 -2.42 -11.30
CA PRO A 217 28.16 -2.31 -10.30
C PRO A 217 29.12 -3.50 -10.25
N ALA A 218 28.64 -4.70 -10.61
CA ALA A 218 29.40 -5.93 -10.64
C ALA A 218 28.82 -6.90 -11.69
N PRO A 219 29.59 -7.87 -12.21
CA PRO A 219 29.03 -8.94 -13.03
C PRO A 219 28.00 -9.76 -12.25
N LEU A 220 26.96 -10.21 -12.95
CA LEU A 220 25.93 -11.09 -12.38
C LEU A 220 26.55 -12.39 -11.85
N GLN A 221 26.11 -12.80 -10.67
CA GLN A 221 26.46 -14.08 -10.06
C GLN A 221 25.51 -15.20 -10.51
N ASP A 222 25.87 -16.45 -10.20
CA ASP A 222 24.97 -17.59 -10.40
C ASP A 222 23.66 -17.38 -9.62
N GLY A 223 22.53 -17.45 -10.32
CA GLY A 223 21.20 -17.22 -9.73
C GLY A 223 20.74 -15.77 -9.71
N GLU A 224 21.53 -14.85 -10.27
CA GLU A 224 21.14 -13.45 -10.49
C GLU A 224 20.78 -13.20 -11.96
N ALA A 225 19.82 -12.31 -12.17
CA ALA A 225 19.43 -11.85 -13.48
C ALA A 225 18.95 -10.39 -13.42
N ILE A 226 18.58 -9.84 -14.57
CA ILE A 226 18.14 -8.45 -14.70
C ILE A 226 16.72 -8.39 -15.23
N ARG A 227 15.92 -7.52 -14.62
CA ARG A 227 14.66 -6.98 -15.15
C ARG A 227 14.87 -5.55 -15.61
N THR A 228 14.06 -5.09 -16.54
CA THR A 228 14.04 -3.70 -16.98
C THR A 228 12.71 -3.03 -16.70
N SER A 229 12.73 -1.72 -16.51
CA SER A 229 11.54 -0.87 -16.68
C SER A 229 11.90 0.33 -17.56
N SER A 230 10.91 0.88 -18.25
CA SER A 230 11.05 2.12 -19.02
C SER A 230 10.22 3.22 -18.37
N THR A 231 10.69 4.46 -18.42
CA THR A 231 9.91 5.65 -18.08
C THR A 231 9.96 6.63 -19.25
N THR A 232 8.80 7.02 -19.75
CA THR A 232 8.70 7.97 -20.87
C THR A 232 9.32 9.32 -20.50
N THR A 233 9.98 9.97 -21.45
CA THR A 233 10.47 11.36 -21.31
C THR A 233 9.73 12.31 -22.24
N ILE A 234 8.92 11.76 -23.14
CA ILE A 234 8.16 12.47 -24.16
C ILE A 234 6.68 12.10 -23.97
N PHE A 235 5.81 13.09 -24.15
CA PHE A 235 4.36 12.87 -24.18
C PHE A 235 3.99 12.01 -25.39
N ASP A 236 3.00 11.13 -25.23
CA ASP A 236 2.46 10.24 -26.26
C ASP A 236 3.42 9.13 -26.73
N THR A 237 4.55 8.91 -26.05
CA THR A 237 5.35 7.69 -26.26
C THR A 237 4.52 6.45 -25.95
N ILE A 238 3.79 6.49 -24.84
CA ILE A 238 2.65 5.61 -24.58
C ILE A 238 1.42 6.43 -24.95
N ALA A 239 0.59 5.91 -25.87
CA ALA A 239 -0.51 6.68 -26.44
C ALA A 239 -1.46 7.22 -25.35
N GLY A 240 -1.65 8.54 -25.34
CA GLY A 240 -2.50 9.26 -24.39
C GLY A 240 -1.87 9.57 -23.03
N PHE A 241 -0.60 9.23 -22.80
CA PHE A 241 0.11 9.46 -21.52
C PHE A 241 1.25 10.44 -21.67
N GLY A 242 1.54 11.20 -20.61
CA GLY A 242 2.62 12.16 -20.62
C GLY A 242 3.98 11.56 -20.26
N ALA A 243 4.98 12.44 -20.32
CA ALA A 243 6.32 12.14 -19.85
C ALA A 243 6.30 11.83 -18.34
N GLY A 244 7.17 10.93 -17.92
CA GLY A 244 7.21 10.42 -16.54
C GLY A 244 6.31 9.21 -16.31
N THR A 245 5.74 8.61 -17.35
CA THR A 245 4.93 7.40 -17.22
C THR A 245 5.83 6.17 -17.26
N SER A 246 5.89 5.41 -16.17
CA SER A 246 6.67 4.18 -16.08
C SER A 246 5.86 2.97 -16.60
N THR A 247 6.54 2.06 -17.29
CA THR A 247 6.00 0.78 -17.77
C THR A 247 6.05 -0.27 -16.66
N ASP A 248 5.39 -1.40 -16.90
CA ASP A 248 5.65 -2.61 -16.12
C ASP A 248 7.15 -3.00 -16.16
N PHE A 249 7.51 -3.98 -15.33
CA PHE A 249 8.78 -4.68 -15.41
C PHE A 249 8.78 -5.66 -16.59
N SER A 250 9.95 -5.96 -17.13
CA SER A 250 10.07 -6.90 -18.26
C SER A 250 9.53 -8.27 -17.86
N ALA A 251 8.68 -8.85 -18.71
CA ALA A 251 8.23 -10.24 -18.54
C ALA A 251 9.40 -11.23 -18.69
N ASP A 252 10.37 -10.88 -19.54
CA ASP A 252 11.63 -11.62 -19.67
C ASP A 252 12.57 -11.33 -18.50
N LEU A 253 13.32 -12.36 -18.14
CA LEU A 253 14.42 -12.30 -17.19
C LEU A 253 15.74 -12.46 -17.97
N TYR A 254 16.69 -11.55 -17.80
CA TYR A 254 17.90 -11.53 -18.62
C TYR A 254 19.15 -11.94 -17.83
N GLY A 255 19.83 -12.99 -18.29
CA GLY A 255 21.14 -13.41 -17.80
C GLY A 255 22.27 -13.21 -18.81
N PRO A 256 23.51 -13.59 -18.45
CA PRO A 256 24.68 -13.44 -19.31
C PRO A 256 24.52 -14.10 -20.69
N ASP A 257 23.79 -15.22 -20.77
CA ASP A 257 23.58 -15.99 -21.99
C ASP A 257 22.28 -15.63 -22.74
N GLY A 258 21.58 -14.55 -22.33
CA GLY A 258 20.33 -14.09 -22.93
C GLY A 258 19.12 -14.25 -22.02
N ILE A 259 17.94 -14.47 -22.60
CA ILE A 259 16.69 -14.66 -21.84
C ILE A 259 16.77 -15.99 -21.06
N ILE A 260 16.45 -15.94 -19.78
CA ILE A 260 16.36 -17.09 -18.88
C ILE A 260 14.88 -17.44 -18.70
N GLU A 261 14.58 -18.74 -18.78
CA GLU A 261 13.30 -19.28 -18.33
C GLU A 261 13.27 -19.27 -16.79
N PRO A 262 12.33 -18.55 -16.16
CA PRO A 262 12.26 -18.47 -14.71
C PRO A 262 12.10 -19.84 -14.06
N THR A 263 12.81 -20.06 -12.96
CA THR A 263 12.65 -21.26 -12.14
C THR A 263 11.32 -21.13 -11.39
N PRO A 264 10.35 -22.02 -11.60
CA PRO A 264 9.08 -21.92 -10.89
C PRO A 264 9.36 -21.93 -9.38
N THR A 265 8.89 -20.92 -8.64
CA THR A 265 8.83 -21.05 -7.19
C THR A 265 7.93 -22.23 -6.90
N VAL A 266 8.51 -23.25 -6.26
CA VAL A 266 7.70 -24.27 -5.61
C VAL A 266 7.00 -23.51 -4.50
N ASP A 267 5.67 -23.35 -4.61
CA ASP A 267 4.83 -22.93 -3.49
C ASP A 267 5.05 -23.95 -2.37
N GLU A 268 6.07 -23.76 -1.55
CA GLU A 268 6.32 -24.64 -0.43
C GLU A 268 5.11 -24.44 0.48
N PRO A 269 4.28 -25.49 0.71
CA PRO A 269 3.15 -25.35 1.62
C PRO A 269 3.75 -24.82 2.92
N PRO A 270 3.19 -23.75 3.51
CA PRO A 270 3.86 -22.96 4.54
C PRO A 270 4.46 -23.92 5.54
N THR A 271 5.80 -24.01 5.57
CA THR A 271 6.48 -24.95 6.45
C THR A 271 5.91 -24.65 7.82
N PRO A 272 5.28 -25.63 8.51
CA PRO A 272 4.76 -25.39 9.83
C PRO A 272 5.98 -24.98 10.66
N ARG A 273 6.15 -23.66 10.89
CA ARG A 273 7.21 -23.18 11.76
C ARG A 273 7.02 -23.97 13.03
N SER A 274 8.02 -24.75 13.45
CA SER A 274 7.95 -25.43 14.74
C SER A 274 7.50 -24.37 15.72
N PRO A 275 6.37 -24.57 16.42
CA PRO A 275 5.88 -23.56 17.33
C PRO A 275 7.07 -23.20 18.21
N ARG A 276 7.46 -21.91 18.25
CA ARG A 276 8.34 -21.46 19.31
C ARG A 276 7.70 -22.02 20.57
N GLN A 277 8.45 -22.83 21.30
CA GLN A 277 8.01 -23.32 22.58
C GLN A 277 7.89 -22.06 23.43
N TYR A 278 6.69 -21.50 23.48
CA TYR A 278 6.37 -20.46 24.42
C TYR A 278 6.50 -21.14 25.77
N ASP A 279 7.31 -20.56 26.65
CA ASP A 279 7.13 -20.80 28.07
C ASP A 279 5.66 -20.50 28.36
N LEU A 280 4.90 -21.58 28.58
CA LEU A 280 3.48 -21.50 28.79
C LEU A 280 3.26 -20.62 30.02
N ILE A 281 2.43 -19.59 29.80
CA ILE A 281 1.79 -18.73 30.79
C ILE A 281 2.64 -17.50 31.16
N PRO A 282 2.41 -16.34 30.50
CA PRO A 282 2.43 -15.09 31.24
C PRO A 282 1.39 -15.26 32.35
N THR A 283 1.81 -15.09 33.60
CA THR A 283 0.88 -15.05 34.73
C THR A 283 -0.21 -14.06 34.36
N LEU A 284 -1.46 -14.53 34.21
CA LEU A 284 -2.61 -13.67 33.97
C LEU A 284 -2.55 -12.60 35.05
N GLN A 285 -2.17 -11.37 34.67
CA GLN A 285 -2.39 -10.26 35.57
C GLN A 285 -3.90 -10.21 35.77
N PRO A 286 -4.39 -10.24 37.02
CA PRO A 286 -5.82 -10.13 37.26
C PRO A 286 -6.30 -8.87 36.54
N VAL A 287 -7.32 -9.04 35.71
CA VAL A 287 -8.05 -7.91 35.13
C VAL A 287 -8.41 -7.01 36.32
N PRO A 288 -7.96 -5.74 36.35
CA PRO A 288 -8.36 -4.83 37.41
C PRO A 288 -9.89 -4.86 37.49
N ASP A 289 -10.43 -5.05 38.68
CA ASP A 289 -11.88 -5.08 38.87
C ASP A 289 -12.47 -3.87 38.15
N THR A 290 -13.41 -4.14 37.25
CA THR A 290 -14.12 -3.07 36.56
C THR A 290 -14.77 -2.25 37.67
N PRO A 291 -14.44 -0.96 37.84
CA PRO A 291 -14.95 -0.18 38.95
C PRO A 291 -16.48 -0.24 38.88
N THR A 292 -17.09 -0.75 39.96
CA THR A 292 -18.55 -0.79 40.06
C THR A 292 -19.03 0.66 40.00
N PRO A 293 -19.81 1.07 38.99
CA PRO A 293 -20.29 2.44 38.92
C PRO A 293 -21.15 2.72 40.15
N THR A 294 -20.69 3.63 41.00
CA THR A 294 -21.48 4.15 42.11
C THR A 294 -22.28 5.33 41.57
N TYR A 295 -23.60 5.14 41.49
CA TYR A 295 -24.51 6.22 41.07
C TYR A 295 -24.83 7.08 42.29
N THR A 296 -24.29 8.29 42.34
CA THR A 296 -24.71 9.30 43.32
C THR A 296 -25.78 10.19 42.67
N THR A 297 -27.02 10.05 43.11
CA THR A 297 -28.10 10.98 42.73
C THR A 297 -27.98 12.24 43.58
N LEU A 298 -27.52 13.34 42.97
CA LEU A 298 -27.53 14.66 43.61
C LEU A 298 -28.85 15.36 43.30
N ILE A 299 -29.74 15.46 44.30
CA ILE A 299 -30.95 16.29 44.20
C ILE A 299 -30.62 17.65 44.82
N THR A 300 -30.43 18.67 43.98
CA THR A 300 -30.29 20.05 44.46
C THR A 300 -31.66 20.70 44.47
N VAL A 301 -32.23 20.91 45.65
CA VAL A 301 -33.49 21.66 45.82
C VAL A 301 -33.13 23.14 45.98
N THR A 302 -33.33 23.94 44.94
CA THR A 302 -33.00 25.39 44.95
C THR A 302 -34.19 26.30 45.27
N SER A 303 -35.35 25.76 45.63
CA SER A 303 -36.50 26.58 46.04
C SER A 303 -37.40 25.85 47.04
N THR A 304 -38.05 26.61 47.93
CA THR A 304 -39.05 26.14 48.90
C THR A 304 -40.48 26.12 48.31
N GLU A 305 -40.64 26.33 47.00
CA GLU A 305 -41.95 26.30 46.34
C GLU A 305 -42.18 24.97 45.61
N ASP A 306 -43.40 24.44 45.75
CA ASP A 306 -43.85 23.13 45.27
C ASP A 306 -43.86 23.06 43.73
N PRO A 307 -43.03 22.21 43.08
CA PRO A 307 -42.98 22.14 41.63
C PRO A 307 -44.11 21.26 41.09
N VAL A 308 -45.28 21.85 40.86
CA VAL A 308 -46.31 21.22 40.03
C VAL A 308 -45.84 21.27 38.56
N GLY A 309 -45.09 20.23 38.13
CA GLY A 309 -44.84 19.97 36.70
C GLY A 309 -43.39 19.82 36.23
N ALA A 310 -42.40 19.66 37.09
CA ALA A 310 -41.02 19.46 36.63
C ALA A 310 -40.78 18.03 36.10
N GLN A 311 -40.59 17.91 34.78
CA GLN A 311 -40.12 16.67 34.15
C GLN A 311 -38.70 16.34 34.62
N THR A 312 -38.47 15.10 35.03
CA THR A 312 -37.15 14.56 35.35
C THR A 312 -36.25 14.59 34.12
N GLN A 313 -35.17 15.38 34.15
CA GLN A 313 -34.11 15.34 33.15
C GLN A 313 -32.98 14.40 33.62
N THR A 314 -32.71 13.35 32.84
CA THR A 314 -31.56 12.47 33.06
C THR A 314 -30.41 12.93 32.17
N CYS A 315 -29.28 13.32 32.77
CA CYS A 315 -28.06 13.67 32.04
C CYS A 315 -27.06 12.50 32.11
N TYR A 316 -26.44 12.15 30.98
CA TYR A 316 -25.38 11.14 30.92
C TYR A 316 -24.01 11.81 30.92
N GLY A 317 -23.17 11.47 31.91
CA GLY A 317 -21.75 11.82 31.95
C GLY A 317 -20.90 10.55 31.79
N GLY A 318 -20.19 10.43 30.68
CA GLY A 318 -19.13 9.43 30.50
C GLY A 318 -17.80 9.89 31.11
N PRO A 319 -16.90 8.98 31.49
CA PRO A 319 -15.76 9.27 32.38
C PRO A 319 -14.59 10.08 31.78
N THR A 320 -14.65 10.59 30.53
CA THR A 320 -13.46 11.20 29.88
C THR A 320 -13.68 12.52 29.14
N ARG A 321 -14.63 13.39 29.54
CA ARG A 321 -14.73 14.75 28.98
C ARG A 321 -14.74 15.84 30.07
N PRO A 322 -13.91 16.90 29.98
CA PRO A 322 -13.89 17.99 30.96
C PRO A 322 -14.99 19.06 30.78
N HIS A 323 -15.92 18.93 29.82
CA HIS A 323 -17.02 19.88 29.67
C HIS A 323 -18.34 19.17 29.31
N PRO A 324 -19.47 19.54 29.97
CA PRO A 324 -20.79 19.04 29.60
C PRO A 324 -21.21 19.60 28.24
N ALA A 325 -21.65 18.72 27.33
CA ALA A 325 -22.36 19.14 26.13
C ALA A 325 -23.72 19.74 26.53
N PRO A 326 -24.23 20.80 25.87
CA PRO A 326 -25.55 21.32 26.14
C PRO A 326 -26.62 20.26 25.82
N CYS A 327 -27.56 20.07 26.75
CA CYS A 327 -28.67 19.14 26.64
C CYS A 327 -29.52 19.49 25.42
N ALA A 328 -29.66 18.56 24.46
CA ALA A 328 -30.65 18.70 23.39
C ALA A 328 -32.05 18.53 24.00
N ALA A 329 -32.90 19.55 23.89
CA ALA A 329 -34.32 19.42 24.20
C ALA A 329 -34.98 18.43 23.23
N PRO A 330 -35.92 17.57 23.68
CA PRO A 330 -36.68 16.74 22.77
C PRO A 330 -37.50 17.62 21.82
N SER A 331 -37.35 17.40 20.52
CA SER A 331 -38.14 18.07 19.49
C SER A 331 -39.64 17.80 19.73
N PRO A 332 -40.52 18.81 19.69
CA PRO A 332 -41.95 18.60 19.90
C PRO A 332 -42.50 17.66 18.82
N ARG A 333 -43.10 16.55 19.25
CA ARG A 333 -43.90 15.68 18.36
C ARG A 333 -45.01 16.52 17.73
N PRO A 334 -45.28 16.40 16.42
CA PRO A 334 -46.42 17.08 15.80
C PRO A 334 -47.71 16.55 16.40
N ALA A 335 -48.58 17.47 16.83
CA ALA A 335 -49.90 17.16 17.34
C ALA A 335 -50.75 16.48 16.26
N THR A 336 -51.23 15.28 16.54
CA THR A 336 -52.28 14.62 15.75
C THR A 336 -53.58 15.41 15.90
N CYS A 337 -54.03 16.06 14.82
CA CYS A 337 -55.37 16.63 14.72
C CYS A 337 -56.43 15.50 14.71
N PRO A 338 -57.50 15.60 15.52
CA PRO A 338 -58.64 14.71 15.38
C PRO A 338 -59.43 15.09 14.12
N MET A 339 -59.63 14.13 13.22
CA MET A 339 -60.55 14.27 12.10
C MET A 339 -61.99 14.39 12.61
N THR A 340 -62.58 15.57 12.47
CA THR A 340 -64.05 15.71 12.37
C THR A 340 -64.39 16.61 11.18
N SER A 341 -64.94 15.96 10.16
CA SER A 341 -65.92 16.43 9.15
C SER A 341 -65.99 17.91 8.71
N ALA A 342 -65.85 18.08 7.39
CA ALA A 342 -66.43 19.10 6.48
C ALA A 342 -65.52 20.29 6.06
N PRO A 343 -65.69 20.80 4.81
CA PRO A 343 -64.59 21.31 4.00
C PRO A 343 -64.48 22.85 3.95
N CYS A 344 -63.25 23.34 3.84
CA CYS A 344 -62.82 24.55 3.12
C CYS A 344 -61.40 24.31 2.63
#